data_AF-A0A4Q2YMT8-F1
#
_entry.id   AF-A0A4Q2YMT8-F1
#
_cell.length_a   1.000
_cell.length_b   1.000
_cell.length_c   1.000
_cell.angle_alpha   90.00
_cell.angle_beta   90.00
_cell.angle_gamma   90.00
#
_symmetry.space_group_name_H-M   'P 1'
#
loop_
_entity.id
_entity.type
_entity.pdbx_description
1 polymer ?
#
loop_
_entity_poly.entity_id
_entity_poly.type
_entity_poly.pdbx_seq_one_letter_code
_entity_poly.pdbx_strand_id
1 'polypeptide(L)'
;FDPIKIDRISPSDATAIRTGGAAAMLKGVEFNSFGAFFSRAYRENDYLWGRLHGADRLIDIVASSVTGEGAVPADELKTLKRRAFHAILDEEEERLPKVKALIDELRVEIG
;
A
#
# COMPACT_ATOMS: atom_id res chain seq x y z
N PHE A 1 28.47 16.18 -13.05
CA PHE A 1 27.87 15.34 -12.00
C PHE A 1 26.62 14.73 -12.61
N ASP A 2 26.54 13.41 -12.64
CA ASP A 2 25.40 12.69 -13.24
C ASP A 2 24.62 11.98 -12.13
N PRO A 3 23.55 12.59 -11.62
CA PRO A 3 22.84 12.07 -10.45
C PRO A 3 22.05 10.80 -10.79
N ILE A 4 22.26 9.75 -9.99
CA ILE A 4 21.42 8.54 -10.04
C ILE A 4 20.15 8.80 -9.22
N LYS A 5 18.97 8.65 -9.85
CA LYS A 5 17.70 8.68 -9.14
C LYS A 5 17.49 7.36 -8.39
N ILE A 6 17.08 7.46 -7.12
CA ILE A 6 16.79 6.31 -6.27
C ILE A 6 15.34 6.41 -5.82
N ASP A 7 14.56 5.39 -6.17
CA ASP A 7 13.19 5.21 -5.69
C ASP A 7 13.14 4.13 -4.61
N ARG A 8 12.35 4.36 -3.57
CA ARG A 8 12.17 3.44 -2.45
C ARG A 8 10.73 2.91 -2.42
N ILE A 9 10.60 1.60 -2.22
CA ILE A 9 9.33 0.93 -1.91
C ILE A 9 9.36 0.59 -0.42
N SER A 10 8.72 1.43 0.39
CA SER A 10 8.67 1.30 1.85
C SER A 10 7.30 1.74 2.37
N PRO A 11 6.76 1.11 3.43
CA PRO A 11 5.56 1.59 4.13
C PRO A 11 5.67 3.05 4.57
N SER A 12 6.88 3.53 4.88
CA SER A 12 7.09 4.94 5.28
C SER A 12 6.85 5.94 4.15
N ASP A 13 6.87 5.48 2.90
CA ASP A 13 6.65 6.31 1.71
C ASP A 13 5.25 6.09 1.09
N ALA A 14 4.50 5.11 1.59
CA ALA A 14 3.21 4.70 1.05
C ALA A 14 2.07 5.24 1.92
N THR A 15 1.86 6.56 1.84
CA THR A 15 0.99 7.30 2.75
C THR A 15 -0.42 7.57 2.22
N ALA A 16 -0.78 7.02 1.06
CA ALA A 16 -2.06 7.34 0.40
C ALA A 16 -3.29 6.87 1.18
N ILE A 17 -3.16 5.84 2.01
CA ILE A 17 -4.24 5.32 2.85
C ILE A 17 -4.06 5.81 4.29
N ARG A 18 -2.91 5.49 4.90
CA ARG A 18 -2.58 5.89 6.28
C ARG A 18 -1.14 6.35 6.41
N THR A 19 -0.86 7.14 7.45
CA THR A 19 0.49 7.54 7.86
C THR A 19 0.94 6.76 9.09
N GLY A 20 2.23 6.82 9.45
CA GLY A 20 2.81 6.10 10.60
C GLY A 20 3.71 4.91 10.24
N GLY A 21 3.86 4.62 8.94
CA GLY A 21 4.79 3.62 8.43
C GLY A 21 4.48 2.20 8.91
N ALA A 22 5.51 1.34 8.93
CA ALA A 22 5.38 -0.08 9.25
C ALA A 22 4.71 -0.33 10.61
N ALA A 23 5.07 0.44 11.65
CA ALA A 23 4.56 0.24 13.00
C ALA A 23 3.04 0.46 13.12
N ALA A 24 2.46 1.29 12.25
CA ALA A 24 1.04 1.60 12.29
C ALA A 24 0.18 0.60 11.48
N MET A 25 0.78 -0.20 10.59
CA MET A 25 0.05 -1.09 9.66
C MET A 25 0.43 -2.57 9.80
N LEU A 26 1.71 -2.86 10.05
CA LEU A 26 2.25 -4.22 10.01
C LEU A 26 2.23 -4.83 11.40
N LYS A 27 1.60 -6.01 11.49
CA LYS A 27 1.51 -6.78 12.74
C LYS A 27 2.66 -7.77 12.90
N GLY A 28 3.37 -8.10 11.82
CA GLY A 28 4.58 -8.91 11.88
C GLY A 28 5.74 -8.26 12.63
N VAL A 29 5.72 -6.93 12.82
CA VAL A 29 6.72 -6.20 13.63
C VAL A 29 6.57 -6.50 15.13
N GLU A 30 5.37 -6.89 15.57
CA GLU A 30 5.16 -7.44 16.91
C GLU A 30 5.94 -8.77 17.05
N PHE A 31 6.59 -8.98 18.21
CA PHE A 31 7.53 -10.09 18.46
C PHE A 31 8.80 -10.10 17.58
N ASN A 32 9.60 -9.03 17.63
CA ASN A 32 10.93 -8.96 16.98
C ASN A 32 10.92 -9.22 15.46
N SER A 33 9.89 -8.77 14.74
CA SER A 33 9.70 -9.04 13.30
C SER A 33 9.31 -10.48 12.93
N PHE A 34 8.90 -11.31 13.90
CA PHE A 34 8.49 -12.70 13.67
C PHE A 34 7.01 -12.99 13.93
N GLY A 35 6.20 -12.03 14.39
CA GLY A 35 4.79 -12.29 14.74
C GLY A 35 3.97 -12.89 13.59
N ALA A 36 4.29 -12.53 12.35
CA ALA A 36 3.65 -13.08 11.16
C ALA A 36 3.90 -14.60 10.99
N PHE A 37 5.01 -15.17 11.45
CA PHE A 37 5.22 -16.63 11.35
C PHE A 37 4.24 -17.41 12.24
N PHE A 38 3.84 -16.83 13.37
CA PHE A 38 3.02 -17.50 14.38
C PHE A 38 1.51 -17.28 14.22
N SER A 39 1.10 -16.29 13.41
CA SER A 39 -0.31 -15.97 13.21
C SER A 39 -0.66 -15.85 11.73
N ARG A 40 -1.61 -16.69 11.28
CA ARG A 40 -2.18 -16.59 9.93
C ARG A 40 -2.82 -15.21 9.70
N ALA A 41 -3.49 -14.66 10.71
CA ALA A 41 -4.09 -13.33 10.61
C ALA A 41 -3.04 -12.24 10.41
N TYR A 42 -1.85 -12.38 11.01
CA TYR A 42 -0.77 -11.40 10.84
C TYR A 42 -0.14 -11.51 9.45
N ARG A 43 0.04 -12.73 8.91
CA ARG A 43 0.48 -12.89 7.51
C ARG A 43 -0.49 -12.28 6.52
N GLU A 44 -1.78 -12.56 6.68
CA GLU A 44 -2.80 -12.02 5.78
C GLU A 44 -2.84 -10.49 5.87
N ASN A 45 -2.70 -9.91 7.07
CA ASN A 45 -2.60 -8.45 7.26
C ASN A 45 -1.38 -7.86 6.54
N ASP A 46 -0.20 -8.39 6.81
CA ASP A 46 1.05 -7.86 6.26
C ASP A 46 1.11 -8.06 4.74
N TYR A 47 0.56 -9.16 4.22
CA TYR A 47 0.41 -9.41 2.79
C TYR A 47 -0.49 -8.37 2.13
N LEU A 48 -1.67 -8.10 2.70
CA LEU A 48 -2.60 -7.10 2.17
C LEU A 48 -1.95 -5.72 2.12
N TRP A 49 -1.34 -5.27 3.22
CA TRP A 49 -0.61 -4.01 3.26
C TRP A 49 0.56 -3.98 2.29
N GLY A 50 1.26 -5.09 2.08
CA GLY A 50 2.32 -5.22 1.08
C GLY A 50 1.80 -4.93 -0.34
N ARG A 51 0.64 -5.47 -0.72
CA ARG A 51 0.02 -5.20 -2.03
C ARG A 51 -0.38 -3.73 -2.16
N LEU A 52 -1.03 -3.16 -1.14
CA LEU A 52 -1.51 -1.78 -1.16
C LEU A 52 -0.36 -0.77 -1.21
N HIS A 53 0.65 -0.91 -0.35
CA HIS A 53 1.83 -0.05 -0.36
C HIS A 53 2.63 -0.18 -1.65
N GLY A 54 2.73 -1.41 -2.19
CA GLY A 54 3.36 -1.66 -3.48
C GLY A 54 2.68 -0.89 -4.61
N ALA A 55 1.34 -0.95 -4.68
CA ALA A 55 0.57 -0.21 -5.67
C ALA A 55 0.73 1.31 -5.54
N ASP A 56 0.64 1.83 -4.31
CA ASP A 56 0.85 3.27 -4.02
C ASP A 56 2.21 3.74 -4.57
N ARG A 57 3.26 2.99 -4.25
CA ARG A 57 4.63 3.35 -4.60
C ARG A 57 4.92 3.21 -6.08
N LEU A 58 4.49 2.11 -6.70
CA LEU A 58 4.70 1.89 -8.13
C LEU A 58 4.01 2.97 -8.98
N ILE A 59 2.78 3.35 -8.60
CA ILE A 59 2.04 4.41 -9.29
C ILE A 59 2.81 5.73 -9.21
N ASP A 60 3.30 6.11 -8.04
CA ASP A 60 4.07 7.34 -7.86
C ASP A 60 5.41 7.34 -8.60
N ILE A 61 6.13 6.20 -8.60
CA ILE A 61 7.41 6.08 -9.32
C ILE A 61 7.18 6.34 -10.82
N VAL A 62 6.18 5.68 -11.39
CA VAL A 62 5.81 5.87 -12.80
C VAL A 62 5.36 7.31 -13.06
N ALA A 63 4.49 7.88 -12.21
CA ALA A 63 4.02 9.25 -12.37
C ALA A 63 5.16 10.27 -12.30
N SER A 64 6.13 10.08 -11.39
CA SER A 64 7.30 10.97 -11.25
C SER A 64 8.26 10.93 -12.44
N SER A 65 8.15 9.91 -13.29
CA SER A 65 8.95 9.75 -14.51
C SER A 65 8.40 10.59 -15.67
N VAL A 66 7.15 11.06 -15.59
CA VAL A 66 6.51 11.89 -16.62
C VAL A 66 6.40 13.33 -16.12
N THR A 67 7.08 14.27 -16.79
CA THR A 67 7.16 15.68 -16.37
C THR A 67 6.69 16.63 -17.47
N GLY A 68 6.49 17.92 -17.13
CA GLY A 68 6.05 18.94 -18.07
C GLY A 68 4.56 18.81 -18.42
N GLU A 69 4.22 19.03 -19.69
CA GLU A 69 2.83 19.00 -20.17
C GLU A 69 2.15 17.62 -20.03
N GLY A 70 2.93 16.55 -19.88
CA GLY A 70 2.42 15.19 -19.65
C GLY A 70 2.33 14.78 -18.18
N ALA A 71 2.68 15.67 -17.23
CA ALA A 71 2.66 15.33 -15.81
C ALA A 71 1.24 14.99 -15.35
N VAL A 72 1.10 13.88 -14.60
CA VAL A 72 -0.20 13.44 -14.09
C VAL A 72 -0.67 14.40 -12.98
N PRO A 73 -1.86 15.02 -13.11
CA PRO A 73 -2.43 15.85 -12.06
C PRO A 73 -2.62 15.08 -10.74
N ALA A 74 -2.49 15.77 -9.61
CA ALA A 74 -2.53 15.12 -8.30
C ALA A 74 -3.90 14.47 -7.98
N ASP A 75 -4.99 15.05 -8.46
CA ASP A 75 -6.35 14.53 -8.36
C ASP A 75 -6.57 13.29 -9.24
N GLU A 76 -6.01 13.28 -10.46
CA GLU A 76 -6.01 12.11 -11.32
C GLU A 76 -5.18 10.98 -10.69
N LEU A 77 -3.99 11.29 -10.14
CA LEU A 77 -3.14 10.33 -9.45
C LEU A 77 -3.84 9.71 -8.25
N LYS A 78 -4.56 10.52 -7.45
CA LYS A 78 -5.39 10.04 -6.34
C LYS A 78 -6.50 9.09 -6.84
N THR A 79 -7.12 9.42 -7.97
CA THR A 79 -8.16 8.59 -8.59
C THR A 79 -7.60 7.24 -9.07
N LEU A 80 -6.41 7.25 -9.67
CA LEU A 80 -5.72 6.03 -10.11
C LEU A 80 -5.36 5.13 -8.93
N LYS A 81 -4.80 5.69 -7.85
CA LYS A 81 -4.48 4.94 -6.62
C LYS A 81 -5.73 4.33 -6.00
N ARG A 82 -6.79 5.12 -5.84
CA ARG A 82 -8.08 4.65 -5.32
C ARG A 82 -8.62 3.45 -6.11
N ARG A 83 -8.61 3.54 -7.45
CA ARG A 83 -9.03 2.41 -8.31
C ARG A 83 -8.16 1.18 -8.12
N ALA A 84 -6.85 1.35 -8.04
CA ALA A 84 -5.92 0.24 -7.83
C ALA A 84 -6.13 -0.43 -6.46
N PHE A 85 -6.37 0.36 -5.41
CA PHE A 85 -6.62 -0.18 -4.08
C PHE A 85 -7.93 -0.97 -4.02
N HIS A 86 -9.03 -0.45 -4.58
CA HIS A 86 -10.28 -1.21 -4.63
C HIS A 86 -10.14 -2.50 -5.43
N ALA A 87 -9.43 -2.48 -6.56
CA ALA A 87 -9.17 -3.70 -7.33
C ALA A 87 -8.39 -4.75 -6.52
N ILE A 88 -7.43 -4.33 -5.69
CA ILE A 88 -6.70 -5.22 -4.78
C ILE A 88 -7.65 -5.76 -3.70
N LEU A 89 -8.47 -4.91 -3.08
CA LEU A 89 -9.41 -5.33 -2.05
C LEU A 89 -10.45 -6.33 -2.59
N ASP A 90 -10.97 -6.09 -3.79
CA ASP A 90 -11.90 -6.99 -4.49
C ASP A 90 -11.26 -8.36 -4.77
N GLU A 91 -10.00 -8.37 -5.22
CA GLU A 91 -9.28 -9.62 -5.51
C GLU A 91 -9.01 -10.44 -4.24
N GLU A 92 -8.70 -9.77 -3.13
CA GLU A 92 -8.23 -10.43 -1.91
C GLU A 92 -9.34 -10.80 -0.91
N GLU A 93 -10.54 -10.24 -1.04
CA GLU A 93 -11.63 -10.41 -0.07
C GLU A 93 -11.95 -11.88 0.24
N GLU A 94 -12.01 -12.73 -0.78
CA GLU A 94 -12.29 -14.16 -0.61
C GLU A 94 -11.04 -14.97 -0.18
N ARG A 95 -9.85 -14.43 -0.43
CA ARG A 95 -8.56 -15.12 -0.22
C ARG A 95 -8.00 -14.89 1.18
N LEU A 96 -8.36 -13.78 1.84
CA LEU A 96 -7.82 -13.34 3.13
C LEU A 96 -8.89 -13.34 4.24
N PRO A 97 -9.45 -14.52 4.61
CA PRO A 97 -10.60 -14.61 5.52
C PRO A 97 -10.30 -14.13 6.96
N LYS A 98 -9.04 -14.04 7.38
CA LYS A 98 -8.66 -13.60 8.73
C LYS A 98 -8.57 -12.08 8.85
N VAL A 99 -8.64 -11.33 7.75
CA VAL A 99 -8.57 -9.87 7.74
C VAL A 99 -9.76 -9.22 7.02
N LYS A 100 -10.89 -9.94 6.88
CA LYS A 100 -12.11 -9.38 6.28
C LYS A 100 -12.53 -8.04 6.91
N ALA A 101 -12.49 -7.95 8.25
CA ALA A 101 -12.84 -6.71 8.94
C ALA A 101 -11.92 -5.53 8.56
N LEU A 102 -10.63 -5.80 8.32
CA LEU A 102 -9.69 -4.77 7.84
C LEU A 102 -10.00 -4.38 6.39
N ILE A 103 -10.36 -5.33 5.52
CA ILE A 103 -10.78 -5.04 4.14
C ILE A 103 -12.00 -4.11 4.15
N ASP A 104 -13.01 -4.43 4.96
CA ASP A 104 -14.22 -3.62 5.10
C ASP A 104 -13.90 -2.20 5.61
N GLU A 105 -13.01 -2.07 6.60
CA GLU A 105 -12.51 -0.80 7.13
C GLU A 105 -11.79 0.03 6.04
N LEU A 106 -10.88 -0.61 5.28
CA LEU A 106 -10.11 0.06 4.23
C LEU A 106 -11.00 0.53 3.08
N ARG A 107 -12.05 -0.21 2.72
CA ARG A 107 -13.02 0.24 1.71
C ARG A 107 -13.68 1.56 2.11
N VAL A 108 -14.02 1.72 3.39
CA VAL A 108 -14.62 2.96 3.91
C VAL A 108 -13.61 4.11 3.92
N GLU A 109 -12.37 3.84 4.37
CA GLU A 109 -11.33 4.86 4.50
C GLU A 109 -10.84 5.41 3.16
N ILE A 110 -10.65 4.53 2.17
CA ILE A 110 -10.29 4.89 0.80
C ILE A 110 -11.46 5.62 0.11
N GLY A 111 -12.67 5.32 0.59
CA GLY A 111 -13.96 5.70 0.04
C GLY A 111 -14.27 4.97 -1.24
#